data_AF-A0A4R5AWV8-F1
#
_entry.id   AF-A0A4R5AWV8-F1
#
_cell.length_a   1.000
_cell.length_b   1.000
_cell.length_c   1.000
_cell.angle_alpha   90.00
_cell.angle_beta   90.00
_cell.angle_gamma   90.00
#
_symmetry.space_group_name_H-M   'P 1'
#
loop_
_entity.id
_entity.type
_entity.pdbx_description
1 polymer ?
#
loop_
_entity_poly.entity_id
_entity_poly.type
_entity_poly.pdbx_seq_one_letter_code
_entity_poly.pdbx_strand_id
1 'polypeptide(L)'
;MILLGVYWSYYLPESIFHINFFKFEEALSGFDDRPASLTATVYTFNPKKVIKRIKEIHDKYNDCEICIFRQGNNLKISMVNYALYDYDFFVLNKIESYLNKNWLVFQRSEIKHSKNENLIRLKKVNENLENEYNPNKNIKIYYSTRNKYSSVSKFIHINCYIATKIKSAYIEDIKEIAISENLNVLYYSEFIKSDISNLHISVSNGRQGINGIKKNYTNIRRFEDKLNTLFEKYNVTFDFQEGFDYDSKGITIEMMVDEDFVIERNNE
;
A
#
# COMPACT_ATOMS: atom_id res chain seq x y z
N MET A 1 6.58 -7.65 -9.38
CA MET A 1 6.82 -6.85 -8.14
C MET A 1 5.50 -6.32 -7.59
N ILE A 2 5.34 -6.31 -6.27
CA ILE A 2 4.18 -5.82 -5.54
C ILE A 2 4.61 -4.82 -4.46
N LEU A 3 3.76 -3.85 -4.15
CA LEU A 3 3.97 -2.97 -2.99
C LEU A 3 3.17 -3.52 -1.81
N LEU A 4 3.85 -3.68 -0.68
CA LEU A 4 3.27 -4.09 0.61
C LEU A 4 3.33 -2.93 1.59
N GLY A 5 2.51 -3.00 2.63
CA GLY A 5 2.53 -2.08 3.76
C GLY A 5 1.28 -1.21 3.88
N VAL A 6 1.42 -0.12 4.63
CA VAL A 6 0.31 0.74 5.08
C VAL A 6 -0.11 1.72 3.98
N TYR A 7 -1.41 1.78 3.69
CA TYR A 7 -2.01 2.70 2.72
C TYR A 7 -3.37 3.26 3.18
N TRP A 8 -3.86 4.29 2.47
CA TRP A 8 -5.15 4.93 2.69
C TRP A 8 -5.98 4.92 1.41
N SER A 9 -7.15 4.34 1.50
CA SER A 9 -8.12 4.34 0.38
C SER A 9 -9.55 4.60 0.83
N TYR A 10 -9.86 4.43 2.11
CA TYR A 10 -11.23 4.51 2.61
C TYR A 10 -11.52 5.77 3.43
N TYR A 11 -10.49 6.50 3.83
CA TYR A 11 -10.64 7.74 4.59
C TYR A 11 -9.36 8.57 4.47
N LEU A 12 -9.51 9.89 4.47
CA LEU A 12 -8.39 10.82 4.51
C LEU A 12 -7.92 11.01 5.95
N PRO A 13 -6.68 10.66 6.32
CA PRO A 13 -6.19 10.89 7.67
C PRO A 13 -5.81 12.37 7.85
N GLU A 14 -6.80 13.22 8.13
CA GLU A 14 -6.62 14.68 8.25
C GLU A 14 -5.61 15.12 9.33
N SER A 15 -5.36 14.26 10.32
CA SER A 15 -4.33 14.44 11.35
C SER A 15 -2.89 14.27 10.82
N ILE A 16 -2.72 13.63 9.66
CA ILE A 16 -1.43 13.38 9.01
C ILE A 16 -1.28 14.25 7.77
N PHE A 17 -2.34 14.37 6.97
CA PHE A 17 -2.33 15.09 5.70
C PHE A 17 -3.32 16.24 5.73
N HIS A 18 -2.80 17.46 5.51
CA HIS A 18 -3.61 18.65 5.33
C HIS A 18 -3.67 18.97 3.84
N ILE A 19 -4.86 18.83 3.25
CA ILE A 19 -5.12 19.14 1.84
C ILE A 19 -6.11 20.30 1.74
N ASN A 20 -5.83 21.27 0.88
CA ASN A 20 -6.66 22.46 0.69
C ASN A 20 -7.31 22.49 -0.70
N PHE A 21 -6.51 22.23 -1.73
CA PHE A 21 -6.96 22.26 -3.11
C PHE A 21 -7.58 20.95 -3.56
N PHE A 22 -7.02 19.84 -3.09
CA PHE A 22 -7.48 18.51 -3.46
C PHE A 22 -8.62 18.04 -2.58
N LYS A 23 -9.59 17.38 -3.19
CA LYS A 23 -10.64 16.62 -2.53
C LYS A 23 -10.27 15.15 -2.55
N PHE A 24 -10.35 14.49 -1.41
CA PHE A 24 -10.26 13.03 -1.30
C PHE A 24 -11.63 12.41 -1.59
N GLU A 25 -11.65 11.40 -2.43
CA GLU A 25 -12.79 10.50 -2.61
C GLU A 25 -12.34 9.08 -2.31
N GLU A 26 -13.08 8.41 -1.43
CA GLU A 26 -12.79 7.04 -1.01
C GLU A 26 -12.97 6.04 -2.16
N ALA A 27 -12.20 4.96 -2.07
CA ALA A 27 -12.40 3.76 -2.86
C ALA A 27 -13.70 3.08 -2.47
N LEU A 28 -14.42 2.57 -3.46
CA LEU A 28 -15.59 1.71 -3.26
C LEU A 28 -15.29 0.33 -3.84
N SER A 29 -15.94 -0.68 -3.28
CA SER A 29 -15.87 -2.08 -3.73
C SER A 29 -17.27 -2.60 -4.08
N GLY A 30 -17.36 -3.70 -4.81
CA GLY A 30 -18.63 -4.30 -5.21
C GLY A 30 -19.08 -3.82 -6.59
N PHE A 31 -20.38 -3.51 -6.75
CA PHE A 31 -20.91 -3.08 -8.06
C PHE A 31 -20.39 -1.71 -8.52
N ASP A 32 -20.03 -0.83 -7.57
CA ASP A 32 -19.47 0.50 -7.83
C ASP A 32 -17.94 0.52 -7.66
N ASP A 33 -17.25 -0.58 -7.99
CA ASP A 33 -15.80 -0.73 -7.84
C ASP A 33 -15.05 0.46 -8.46
N ARG A 34 -14.43 1.27 -7.59
CA ARG A 34 -13.64 2.43 -8.00
C ARG A 34 -12.49 2.67 -7.04
N PRO A 35 -11.31 3.07 -7.56
CA PRO A 35 -10.16 3.44 -6.74
C PRO A 35 -10.41 4.72 -5.95
N ALA A 36 -9.62 4.93 -4.89
CA ALA A 36 -9.57 6.21 -4.20
C ALA A 36 -8.98 7.27 -5.13
N SER A 37 -9.38 8.51 -4.94
CA SER A 37 -8.85 9.63 -5.72
C SER A 37 -8.58 10.88 -4.89
N LEU A 38 -7.53 11.59 -5.28
CA LEU A 38 -7.23 12.94 -4.84
C LEU A 38 -7.37 13.83 -6.07
N THR A 39 -8.37 14.72 -6.08
CA THR A 39 -8.69 15.53 -7.26
C THR A 39 -8.77 17.01 -6.91
N ALA A 40 -8.08 17.86 -7.69
CA ALA A 40 -8.20 19.31 -7.64
C ALA A 40 -8.63 19.86 -9.00
N THR A 41 -9.58 20.78 -9.00
CA THR A 41 -9.96 21.55 -10.18
C THR A 41 -9.54 22.99 -9.99
N VAL A 42 -8.71 23.51 -10.89
CA VAL A 42 -8.16 24.87 -10.80
C VAL A 42 -8.31 25.64 -12.11
N TYR A 43 -8.51 26.94 -12.00
CA TYR A 43 -8.41 27.90 -13.10
C TYR A 43 -7.07 28.63 -13.03
N THR A 44 -6.41 28.82 -14.16
CA THR A 44 -5.20 29.64 -14.25
C THR A 44 -5.07 30.32 -15.60
N PHE A 45 -4.53 31.55 -15.62
CA PHE A 45 -4.22 32.26 -16.86
C PHE A 45 -3.05 31.65 -17.64
N ASN A 46 -2.24 30.80 -17.01
CA ASN A 46 -1.11 30.14 -17.66
C ASN A 46 -1.05 28.63 -17.36
N PRO A 47 -1.96 27.84 -17.97
CA PRO A 47 -2.04 26.40 -17.74
C PRO A 47 -0.76 25.67 -18.16
N LYS A 48 -0.06 26.16 -19.19
CA LYS A 48 1.23 25.59 -19.64
C LYS A 48 2.30 25.67 -18.53
N LYS A 49 2.38 26.79 -17.81
CA LYS A 49 3.33 26.96 -16.70
C LYS A 49 3.01 26.01 -15.53
N VAL A 50 1.73 25.88 -15.18
CA VAL A 50 1.29 24.94 -14.12
C VAL A 50 1.60 23.50 -14.50
N ILE A 51 1.24 23.07 -15.72
CA ILE A 51 1.55 21.72 -16.22
C ILE A 51 3.06 21.46 -16.23
N LYS A 52 3.87 22.42 -16.71
CA LYS A 52 5.33 22.29 -16.70
C LYS A 52 5.85 22.05 -15.28
N ARG A 53 5.35 22.80 -14.29
CA ARG A 53 5.79 22.64 -12.91
C ARG A 53 5.38 21.29 -12.30
N ILE A 54 4.17 20.81 -12.60
CA ILE A 54 3.72 19.48 -12.14
C ILE A 54 4.59 18.38 -12.77
N LYS A 55 4.96 18.52 -14.05
CA LYS A 55 5.93 17.61 -14.69
C LYS A 55 7.29 17.61 -13.98
N GLU A 56 7.85 18.77 -13.67
CA GLU A 56 9.12 18.86 -12.93
C GLU A 56 9.04 18.20 -11.54
N ILE A 57 7.90 18.33 -10.84
CA ILE A 57 7.66 17.66 -9.56
C ILE A 57 7.61 16.13 -9.78
N HIS A 58 6.84 15.67 -10.76
CA HIS A 58 6.74 14.25 -11.10
C HIS A 58 8.11 13.67 -11.51
N ASP A 59 8.89 14.35 -12.34
CA ASP A 59 10.18 13.85 -12.80
C ASP A 59 11.15 13.63 -11.62
N LYS A 60 11.09 14.51 -10.61
CA LYS A 60 11.84 14.36 -9.36
C LYS A 60 11.28 13.26 -8.46
N TYR A 61 9.96 13.12 -8.39
CA TYR A 61 9.26 12.19 -7.51
C TYR A 61 8.38 11.22 -8.31
N ASN A 62 9.00 10.43 -9.18
CA ASN A 62 8.34 9.67 -10.25
C ASN A 62 7.69 8.34 -9.84
N ASP A 63 7.55 8.08 -8.54
CA ASP A 63 6.98 6.85 -8.01
C ASP A 63 5.46 6.98 -7.75
N CYS A 64 4.76 7.78 -8.55
CA CYS A 64 3.32 7.99 -8.48
C CYS A 64 2.74 8.29 -9.86
N GLU A 65 1.42 8.14 -10.02
CA GLU A 65 0.71 8.51 -11.24
C GLU A 65 -0.08 9.81 -11.02
N ILE A 66 0.08 10.76 -11.95
CA ILE A 66 -0.65 12.04 -11.95
C ILE A 66 -1.34 12.20 -13.30
N CYS A 67 -2.66 12.35 -13.28
CA CYS A 67 -3.46 12.71 -14.44
C CYS A 67 -3.75 14.21 -14.44
N ILE A 68 -3.63 14.86 -15.59
CA ILE A 68 -4.00 16.26 -15.78
C ILE A 68 -4.92 16.35 -16.99
N PHE A 69 -6.18 16.69 -16.75
CA PHE A 69 -7.14 17.08 -17.78
C PHE A 69 -7.10 18.60 -17.96
N ARG A 70 -6.88 19.04 -19.20
CA ARG A 70 -6.90 20.47 -19.54
C ARG A 70 -8.10 20.80 -20.43
N GLN A 71 -8.82 21.85 -20.05
CA GLN A 71 -9.84 22.50 -20.86
C GLN A 71 -9.64 24.02 -20.82
N GLY A 72 -8.99 24.56 -21.87
CA GLY A 72 -8.62 25.98 -21.91
C GLY A 72 -7.68 26.35 -20.75
N ASN A 73 -8.19 27.21 -19.85
CA ASN A 73 -7.53 27.69 -18.63
C ASN A 73 -7.89 26.88 -17.38
N ASN A 74 -8.81 25.92 -17.49
CA ASN A 74 -9.12 25.00 -16.41
C ASN A 74 -8.23 23.76 -16.48
N LEU A 75 -7.79 23.30 -15.32
CA LEU A 75 -7.03 22.07 -15.12
C LEU A 75 -7.72 21.23 -14.04
N LYS A 76 -8.01 19.97 -14.34
CA LYS A 76 -8.35 18.95 -13.34
C LYS A 76 -7.12 18.07 -13.16
N ILE A 77 -6.54 18.12 -11.96
CA ILE A 77 -5.34 17.37 -11.57
C ILE A 77 -5.82 16.26 -10.65
N SER A 78 -5.45 15.02 -10.93
CA SER A 78 -5.84 13.89 -10.09
C SER A 78 -4.73 12.86 -9.89
N MET A 79 -4.74 12.22 -8.73
CA MET A 79 -4.02 11.00 -8.41
C MET A 79 -5.06 9.95 -8.04
N VAL A 80 -5.03 8.79 -8.71
CA VAL A 80 -6.08 7.77 -8.62
C VAL A 80 -5.43 6.41 -8.42
N ASN A 81 -5.74 5.73 -7.32
CA ASN A 81 -5.20 4.41 -7.02
C ASN A 81 -6.05 3.65 -5.99
N TYR A 82 -6.05 2.32 -6.05
CA TYR A 82 -6.67 1.46 -5.04
C TYR A 82 -5.91 1.44 -3.71
N ALA A 83 -4.65 1.86 -3.72
CA ALA A 83 -3.84 2.06 -2.53
C ALA A 83 -3.02 3.35 -2.68
N LEU A 84 -3.37 4.40 -1.92
CA LEU A 84 -2.58 5.62 -1.83
C LEU A 84 -1.68 5.53 -0.60
N TYR A 85 -0.37 5.60 -0.80
CA TYR A 85 0.63 5.50 0.25
C TYR A 85 1.10 6.89 0.69
N ASP A 86 1.87 7.01 1.77
CA ASP A 86 2.47 8.28 2.22
C ASP A 86 3.19 9.03 1.10
N TYR A 87 3.84 8.29 0.20
CA TYR A 87 4.50 8.85 -0.97
C TYR A 87 3.54 9.68 -1.85
N ASP A 88 2.33 9.17 -2.09
CA ASP A 88 1.35 9.83 -2.97
C ASP A 88 0.91 11.16 -2.36
N PHE A 89 0.62 11.17 -1.05
CA PHE A 89 0.32 12.40 -0.30
C PHE A 89 1.52 13.35 -0.20
N PHE A 90 2.75 12.84 -0.10
CA PHE A 90 3.94 13.67 -0.15
C PHE A 90 4.06 14.42 -1.48
N VAL A 91 3.87 13.73 -2.61
CA VAL A 91 3.91 14.37 -3.94
C VAL A 91 2.76 15.36 -4.09
N LEU A 92 1.55 14.98 -3.65
CA LEU A 92 0.39 15.86 -3.60
C LEU A 92 0.71 17.16 -2.86
N ASN A 93 1.35 17.08 -1.69
CA ASN A 93 1.74 18.24 -0.88
C ASN A 93 2.73 19.16 -1.60
N LYS A 94 3.60 18.63 -2.48
CA LYS A 94 4.47 19.47 -3.33
C LYS A 94 3.68 20.22 -4.39
N ILE A 95 2.63 19.59 -4.96
CA ILE A 95 1.74 20.21 -5.92
C ILE A 95 0.90 21.29 -5.21
N GLU A 96 0.21 20.94 -4.11
CA GLU A 96 -0.51 21.85 -3.21
C GLU A 96 0.32 23.09 -2.86
N SER A 97 1.57 22.89 -2.40
CA SER A 97 2.46 23.98 -2.02
C SER A 97 2.76 24.94 -3.19
N TYR A 98 2.81 24.43 -4.41
CA TYR A 98 2.98 25.26 -5.61
C TYR A 98 1.69 26.01 -5.97
N LEU A 99 0.54 25.35 -5.90
CA LEU A 99 -0.76 25.97 -6.20
C LEU A 99 -1.08 27.08 -5.18
N ASN A 100 -0.90 26.82 -3.88
CA ASN A 100 -1.12 27.77 -2.78
C ASN A 100 -0.27 29.04 -2.92
N LYS A 101 0.98 28.92 -3.40
CA LYS A 101 1.90 30.07 -3.54
C LYS A 101 1.67 30.86 -4.83
N ASN A 102 0.88 30.35 -5.75
CA ASN A 102 0.69 30.96 -7.07
C ASN A 102 -0.67 31.66 -7.13
N TRP A 103 -0.67 32.97 -6.85
CA TRP A 103 -1.85 33.85 -6.85
C TRP A 103 -2.65 33.88 -8.17
N LEU A 104 -2.13 33.30 -9.24
CA LEU A 104 -2.81 33.13 -10.54
C LEU A 104 -3.55 31.80 -10.68
N VAL A 105 -3.76 31.07 -9.58
CA VAL A 105 -4.47 29.80 -9.52
C VAL A 105 -5.66 29.93 -8.58
N PHE A 106 -6.86 29.63 -9.08
CA PHE A 106 -8.10 29.71 -8.32
C PHE A 106 -8.79 28.35 -8.29
N GLN A 107 -9.28 27.92 -7.13
CA GLN A 107 -10.04 26.68 -6.99
C GLN A 107 -11.39 26.80 -7.69
N ARG A 108 -11.86 25.73 -8.33
CA ARG A 108 -13.19 25.63 -8.93
C ARG A 108 -13.88 24.35 -8.48
N SER A 109 -15.21 24.38 -8.45
CA SER A 109 -16.03 23.22 -8.13
C SER A 109 -15.97 22.18 -9.24
N GLU A 110 -16.17 22.55 -10.51
CA GLU A 110 -16.28 21.58 -11.61
C GLU A 110 -15.81 22.09 -12.99
N ILE A 111 -15.42 21.15 -13.85
CA ILE A 111 -15.20 21.33 -15.29
C ILE A 111 -16.33 20.60 -16.02
N LYS A 112 -17.09 21.29 -16.88
CA LYS A 112 -18.04 20.64 -17.79
C LYS A 112 -17.27 19.98 -18.93
N HIS A 113 -17.51 18.69 -19.17
CA HIS A 113 -16.87 17.97 -20.26
C HIS A 113 -17.15 18.62 -21.62
N SER A 114 -16.12 18.72 -22.48
CA SER A 114 -16.23 19.29 -23.83
C SER A 114 -15.32 18.57 -24.81
N LYS A 115 -15.62 18.67 -26.11
CA LYS A 115 -14.86 18.02 -27.19
C LYS A 115 -13.38 18.43 -27.33
N ASN A 116 -12.91 19.49 -26.66
CA ASN A 116 -11.52 20.00 -26.71
C ASN A 116 -10.70 19.65 -25.46
N GLU A 117 -10.83 18.42 -24.98
CA GLU A 117 -10.09 17.92 -23.81
C GLU A 117 -8.72 17.37 -24.21
N ASN A 118 -7.67 17.75 -23.46
CA ASN A 118 -6.35 17.15 -23.57
C ASN A 118 -5.99 16.49 -22.25
N LEU A 119 -5.87 15.15 -22.27
CA LEU A 119 -5.44 14.34 -21.14
C LEU A 119 -3.93 14.14 -21.18
N ILE A 120 -3.26 14.59 -20.12
CA ILE A 120 -1.84 14.36 -19.88
C ILE A 120 -1.73 13.36 -18.74
N ARG A 121 -1.22 12.17 -19.01
CA ARG A 121 -0.88 11.18 -17.98
C ARG A 121 0.61 11.22 -17.71
N LEU A 122 0.98 11.51 -16.47
CA LEU A 122 2.33 11.43 -15.96
C LEU A 122 2.44 10.15 -15.14
N LYS A 123 3.12 9.17 -15.70
CA LYS A 123 3.37 7.88 -15.06
C LYS A 123 4.76 7.45 -15.45
N LYS A 124 5.54 6.99 -14.49
CA LYS A 124 6.69 6.16 -14.81
C LYS A 124 6.22 4.71 -14.87
N VAL A 125 6.30 4.11 -16.05
CA VAL A 125 6.04 2.67 -16.18
C VAL A 125 7.17 1.96 -15.45
N ASN A 126 6.85 1.29 -14.35
CA ASN A 126 7.74 0.33 -13.75
C ASN A 126 7.39 -1.01 -14.42
N GLU A 127 8.15 -1.36 -15.46
CA GLU A 127 7.88 -2.49 -16.38
C GLU A 127 7.81 -3.84 -15.66
N ASN A 128 8.29 -3.90 -14.43
CA ASN A 128 8.33 -5.10 -13.59
C ASN A 128 7.20 -5.16 -12.54
N LEU A 129 6.22 -4.24 -12.57
CA LEU A 129 5.02 -4.33 -11.73
C LEU A 129 4.13 -5.44 -12.28
N GLU A 130 3.91 -6.45 -11.45
CA GLU A 130 2.99 -7.51 -11.80
C GLU A 130 1.60 -7.03 -11.41
N ASN A 131 0.80 -6.63 -12.41
CA ASN A 131 -0.57 -6.22 -12.18
C ASN A 131 -1.44 -7.37 -11.66
N GLU A 132 -1.04 -8.62 -11.95
CA GLU A 132 -1.71 -9.85 -11.57
C GLU A 132 -0.67 -10.90 -11.17
N TYR A 133 -0.06 -10.74 -10.00
CA TYR A 133 0.60 -11.88 -9.36
C TYR A 133 -0.45 -12.64 -8.56
N ASN A 134 -0.83 -13.82 -9.04
CA ASN A 134 -1.58 -14.80 -8.25
C ASN A 134 -0.56 -15.68 -7.55
N PRO A 135 -0.37 -15.51 -6.23
CA PRO A 135 0.55 -16.37 -5.50
C PRO A 135 0.11 -17.84 -5.60
N ASN A 136 1.05 -18.74 -5.34
CA ASN A 136 0.72 -20.15 -5.24
C ASN A 136 -0.28 -20.41 -4.10
N LYS A 137 -0.85 -21.61 -4.03
CA LYS A 137 -1.89 -21.94 -3.04
C LYS A 137 -1.45 -21.80 -1.57
N ASN A 138 -0.14 -21.72 -1.29
CA ASN A 138 0.43 -21.75 0.06
C ASN A 138 0.61 -20.36 0.68
N ILE A 139 0.66 -19.30 -0.15
CA ILE A 139 0.74 -17.91 0.33
C ILE A 139 -0.44 -17.11 -0.24
N LYS A 140 -0.90 -16.10 0.50
CA LYS A 140 -2.02 -15.23 0.07
C LYS A 140 -1.66 -13.78 0.29
N ILE A 141 -2.17 -12.90 -0.58
CA ILE A 141 -2.17 -11.47 -0.29
C ILE A 141 -3.39 -11.17 0.58
N TYR A 142 -3.15 -10.61 1.76
CA TYR A 142 -4.18 -10.27 2.73
C TYR A 142 -4.18 -8.77 3.03
N TYR A 143 -5.32 -8.26 3.47
CA TYR A 143 -5.52 -6.86 3.83
C TYR A 143 -6.06 -6.82 5.27
N SER A 144 -5.51 -5.95 6.11
CA SER A 144 -6.06 -5.77 7.46
C SER A 144 -7.46 -5.14 7.40
N THR A 145 -8.14 -5.23 8.53
CA THR A 145 -9.14 -4.25 8.95
C THR A 145 -8.55 -2.84 9.02
N ARG A 146 -9.40 -1.84 9.25
CA ARG A 146 -8.96 -0.44 9.39
C ARG A 146 -8.23 -0.27 10.72
N ASN A 147 -6.96 0.11 10.65
CA ASN A 147 -6.09 0.41 11.79
C ASN A 147 -6.10 1.91 12.11
N LYS A 148 -5.06 2.40 12.79
CA LYS A 148 -4.88 3.81 13.16
C LYS A 148 -5.10 4.75 11.96
N TYR A 149 -5.91 5.79 12.20
CA TYR A 149 -6.36 6.76 11.20
C TYR A 149 -6.98 6.14 9.94
N SER A 150 -7.71 5.03 10.10
CA SER A 150 -8.39 4.33 9.01
C SER A 150 -7.45 3.82 7.91
N SER A 151 -6.18 3.62 8.26
CA SER A 151 -5.21 2.98 7.37
C SER A 151 -5.53 1.50 7.20
N VAL A 152 -5.09 0.93 6.08
CA VAL A 152 -5.14 -0.51 5.82
C VAL A 152 -3.73 -0.97 5.49
N SER A 153 -3.37 -2.14 5.97
CA SER A 153 -2.08 -2.75 5.68
C SER A 153 -2.25 -3.94 4.74
N LYS A 154 -1.38 -4.01 3.72
CA LYS A 154 -1.32 -5.11 2.76
C LYS A 154 -0.18 -6.06 3.11
N PHE A 155 -0.45 -7.35 3.24
CA PHE A 155 0.49 -8.36 3.71
C PHE A 155 0.58 -9.57 2.78
N ILE A 156 1.69 -10.29 2.89
CA ILE A 156 1.75 -11.70 2.54
C ILE A 156 1.34 -12.48 3.78
N HIS A 157 0.41 -13.41 3.62
CA HIS A 157 -0.10 -14.27 4.68
C HIS A 157 0.19 -15.74 4.35
N ILE A 158 0.69 -16.47 5.35
CA ILE A 158 1.00 -17.90 5.26
C ILE A 158 0.26 -18.58 6.41
N ASN A 159 -0.60 -19.54 6.07
CA ASN A 159 -1.24 -20.41 7.05
C ASN A 159 -0.71 -21.82 6.88
N CYS A 160 0.01 -22.33 7.87
CA CYS A 160 0.69 -23.61 7.76
C CYS A 160 0.80 -24.34 9.10
N TYR A 161 1.07 -25.64 9.01
CA TYR A 161 1.29 -26.52 10.14
C TYR A 161 2.74 -27.03 10.13
N ILE A 162 3.36 -27.07 11.30
CA ILE A 162 4.74 -27.51 11.50
C ILE A 162 4.89 -28.19 12.87
N ALA A 163 5.84 -29.11 13.01
CA ALA A 163 6.16 -29.67 14.33
C ALA A 163 6.66 -28.56 15.28
N THR A 164 6.08 -28.48 16.48
CA THR A 164 6.35 -27.42 17.46
C THR A 164 7.83 -27.34 17.83
N LYS A 165 8.54 -28.48 17.88
CA LYS A 165 9.97 -28.57 18.22
C LYS A 165 10.91 -27.85 17.24
N ILE A 166 10.50 -27.65 15.98
CA ILE A 166 11.31 -27.00 14.93
C ILE A 166 10.81 -25.59 14.58
N LYS A 167 9.70 -25.14 15.18
CA LYS A 167 9.08 -23.83 14.92
C LYS A 167 10.06 -22.67 15.02
N SER A 168 10.84 -22.60 16.10
CA SER A 168 11.72 -21.45 16.34
C SER A 168 12.78 -21.29 15.23
N ALA A 169 13.35 -22.40 14.75
CA ALA A 169 14.29 -22.36 13.62
C ALA A 169 13.59 -21.97 12.31
N TYR A 170 12.36 -22.45 12.09
CA TYR A 170 11.56 -22.07 10.93
C TYR A 170 11.23 -20.57 10.91
N ILE A 171 10.81 -19.99 12.04
CA ILE A 171 10.51 -18.55 12.15
C ILE A 171 11.77 -17.70 11.94
N GLU A 172 12.92 -18.10 12.49
CA GLU A 172 14.17 -17.38 12.28
C GLU A 172 14.59 -17.39 10.80
N ASP A 173 14.46 -18.52 10.10
CA ASP A 173 14.75 -18.56 8.66
C ASP A 173 13.76 -17.69 7.84
N ILE A 174 12.48 -17.61 8.21
CA ILE A 174 11.52 -16.68 7.57
C ILE A 174 11.97 -15.23 7.80
N LYS A 175 12.43 -14.91 9.01
CA LYS A 175 12.93 -13.59 9.38
C LYS A 175 14.14 -13.20 8.53
N GLU A 176 15.09 -14.11 8.34
CA GLU A 176 16.24 -13.89 7.45
C GLU A 176 15.80 -13.67 5.99
N ILE A 177 14.83 -14.45 5.49
CA ILE A 177 14.25 -14.24 4.16
C ILE A 177 13.61 -12.85 4.07
N ALA A 178 12.79 -12.45 5.04
CA ALA A 178 12.14 -11.16 5.09
C ALA A 178 13.15 -10.01 5.06
N ILE A 179 14.19 -10.06 5.89
CA ILE A 179 15.29 -9.08 5.90
C ILE A 179 15.99 -9.02 4.52
N SER A 180 16.31 -10.18 3.94
CA SER A 180 16.98 -10.25 2.62
C SER A 180 16.13 -9.68 1.47
N GLU A 181 14.82 -9.63 1.66
CA GLU A 181 13.83 -9.08 0.72
C GLU A 181 13.40 -7.66 1.10
N ASN A 182 14.13 -7.02 2.01
CA ASN A 182 13.90 -5.68 2.55
C ASN A 182 12.51 -5.51 3.18
N LEU A 183 11.93 -6.55 3.76
CA LEU A 183 10.69 -6.47 4.52
C LEU A 183 10.99 -6.05 5.96
N ASN A 184 10.08 -5.28 6.56
CA ASN A 184 10.29 -4.70 7.90
C ASN A 184 9.26 -5.15 8.94
N VAL A 185 8.26 -5.92 8.53
CA VAL A 185 7.20 -6.44 9.39
C VAL A 185 7.16 -7.96 9.25
N LEU A 186 7.26 -8.65 10.38
CA LEU A 186 7.04 -10.08 10.53
C LEU A 186 6.39 -10.33 11.90
N TYR A 187 5.20 -10.91 11.89
CA TYR A 187 4.53 -11.37 13.09
C TYR A 187 3.71 -12.62 12.77
N TYR A 188 3.34 -13.37 13.79
CA TYR A 188 2.49 -14.54 13.63
C TYR A 188 1.57 -14.74 14.83
N SER A 189 0.43 -15.39 14.63
CA SER A 189 -0.31 -16.03 15.71
C SER A 189 -0.13 -17.54 15.65
N GLU A 190 -0.22 -18.20 16.80
CA GLU A 190 0.01 -19.63 16.93
C GLU A 190 -1.13 -20.30 17.69
N PHE A 191 -1.55 -21.45 17.16
CA PHE A 191 -2.40 -22.42 17.84
C PHE A 191 -1.61 -23.73 17.98
N ILE A 192 -1.55 -24.30 19.17
CA ILE A 192 -0.78 -25.52 19.44
C ILE A 192 -1.71 -26.66 19.78
N LYS A 193 -1.52 -27.81 19.13
CA LYS A 193 -2.18 -29.06 19.47
C LYS A 193 -1.16 -30.19 19.48
N SER A 194 -0.97 -30.81 20.64
CA SER A 194 0.05 -31.84 20.86
C SER A 194 1.45 -31.34 20.48
N ASP A 195 2.09 -31.93 19.49
CA ASP A 195 3.42 -31.58 18.99
C ASP A 195 3.38 -30.81 17.65
N ILE A 196 2.22 -30.31 17.26
CA ILE A 196 2.02 -29.52 16.03
C ILE A 196 1.59 -28.10 16.39
N SER A 197 2.26 -27.14 15.74
CA SER A 197 1.89 -25.73 15.74
C SER A 197 1.23 -25.37 14.41
N ASN A 198 0.02 -24.82 14.47
CA ASN A 198 -0.55 -24.06 13.37
C ASN A 198 -0.08 -22.60 13.49
N LEU A 199 0.52 -22.09 12.42
CA LEU A 199 1.08 -20.75 12.34
C LEU A 199 0.34 -19.93 11.29
N HIS A 200 -0.11 -18.76 11.70
CA HIS A 200 -0.68 -17.73 10.84
C HIS A 200 0.33 -16.58 10.75
N ILE A 201 1.22 -16.65 9.75
CA ILE A 201 2.36 -15.74 9.60
C ILE A 201 1.97 -14.60 8.67
N SER A 202 2.34 -13.37 9.03
CA SER A 202 2.13 -12.17 8.23
C SER A 202 3.45 -11.43 8.02
N VAL A 203 3.75 -11.12 6.76
CA VAL A 203 4.99 -10.43 6.35
C VAL A 203 4.65 -9.23 5.47
N SER A 204 5.26 -8.07 5.76
CA SER A 204 4.99 -6.82 5.04
C SER A 204 6.06 -5.76 5.28
N ASN A 205 5.74 -4.52 4.93
CA ASN A 205 6.44 -3.31 5.32
C ASN A 205 5.52 -2.42 6.17
N GLY A 206 6.10 -1.41 6.81
CA GLY A 206 5.33 -0.32 7.39
C GLY A 206 4.84 0.68 6.34
N ARG A 207 4.77 1.94 6.76
CA ARG A 207 4.39 3.07 5.93
C ARG A 207 5.36 3.28 4.76
N GLN A 208 4.81 3.54 3.57
CA GLN A 208 5.60 3.63 2.34
C GLN A 208 5.76 5.06 1.83
N GLY A 209 6.99 5.55 1.91
CA GLY A 209 7.40 6.82 1.31
C GLY A 209 7.11 8.07 2.13
N ILE A 210 7.14 7.91 3.46
CA ILE A 210 7.24 9.02 4.41
C ILE A 210 8.33 9.99 3.94
N ASN A 211 8.03 11.29 3.95
CA ASN A 211 8.94 12.35 3.55
C ASN A 211 9.52 12.22 2.12
N GLY A 212 8.85 11.47 1.23
CA GLY A 212 9.28 11.29 -0.16
C GLY A 212 10.40 10.27 -0.35
N ILE A 213 10.67 9.44 0.66
CA ILE A 213 11.50 8.24 0.50
C ILE A 213 10.85 7.36 -0.58
N LYS A 214 11.63 6.73 -1.45
CA LYS A 214 11.07 5.86 -2.50
C LYS A 214 10.34 4.66 -1.89
N LYS A 215 9.26 4.21 -2.53
CA LYS A 215 8.51 3.04 -2.06
C LYS A 215 9.36 1.79 -2.28
N ASN A 216 9.20 0.83 -1.36
CA ASN A 216 9.94 -0.42 -1.40
C ASN A 216 9.10 -1.51 -2.08
N TYR A 217 9.50 -1.91 -3.28
CA TYR A 217 8.80 -2.91 -4.07
C TYR A 217 9.35 -4.31 -3.81
N THR A 218 8.47 -5.23 -3.42
CA THR A 218 8.82 -6.62 -3.15
C THR A 218 8.71 -7.46 -4.42
N ASN A 219 9.73 -8.25 -4.73
CA ASN A 219 9.64 -9.28 -5.75
C ASN A 219 9.00 -10.53 -5.13
N ILE A 220 7.67 -10.61 -5.27
CA ILE A 220 6.87 -11.65 -4.63
C ILE A 220 7.22 -13.06 -5.12
N ARG A 221 7.56 -13.24 -6.41
CA ARG A 221 8.03 -14.55 -6.93
C ARG A 221 9.29 -15.01 -6.21
N ARG A 222 10.29 -14.12 -6.15
CA ARG A 222 11.56 -14.43 -5.48
C ARG A 222 11.37 -14.73 -4.00
N PHE A 223 10.48 -13.98 -3.33
CA PHE A 223 10.11 -14.25 -1.94
C PHE A 223 9.43 -15.62 -1.80
N GLU A 224 8.49 -15.95 -2.68
CA GLU A 224 7.80 -17.24 -2.70
C GLU A 224 8.76 -18.41 -2.97
N ASP A 225 9.71 -18.28 -3.90
CA ASP A 225 10.71 -19.32 -4.21
C ASP A 225 11.57 -19.67 -2.97
N LYS A 226 11.99 -18.63 -2.23
CA LYS A 226 12.74 -18.80 -0.97
C LYS A 226 11.88 -19.50 0.10
N LEU A 227 10.61 -19.13 0.19
CA LEU A 227 9.67 -19.79 1.11
C LEU A 227 9.41 -21.25 0.74
N ASN A 228 9.26 -21.58 -0.55
CA ASN A 228 9.04 -22.95 -0.99
C ASN A 228 10.21 -23.87 -0.59
N THR A 229 11.44 -23.38 -0.75
CA THR A 229 12.65 -24.09 -0.25
C THR A 229 12.58 -24.33 1.25
N LEU A 230 12.03 -23.36 2.00
CA LEU A 230 11.85 -23.48 3.44
C LEU A 230 10.75 -24.47 3.81
N PHE A 231 9.64 -24.47 3.08
CA PHE A 231 8.54 -25.39 3.30
C PHE A 231 8.99 -26.85 3.17
N GLU A 232 9.83 -27.14 2.17
CA GLU A 232 10.45 -28.45 2.00
C GLU A 232 11.43 -28.79 3.14
N LYS A 233 12.35 -27.86 3.49
CA LYS A 233 13.34 -28.05 4.56
C LYS A 233 12.71 -28.45 5.90
N TYR A 234 11.55 -27.87 6.24
CA TYR A 234 10.88 -28.07 7.52
C TYR A 234 9.67 -29.02 7.47
N ASN A 235 9.40 -29.66 6.33
CA ASN A 235 8.22 -30.51 6.11
C ASN A 235 6.91 -29.80 6.49
N VAL A 236 6.74 -28.57 6.02
CA VAL A 236 5.56 -27.73 6.29
C VAL A 236 4.36 -28.26 5.51
N THR A 237 3.19 -28.33 6.16
CA THR A 237 1.92 -28.73 5.51
C THR A 237 0.90 -27.59 5.52
N PHE A 238 0.01 -27.56 4.53
CA PHE A 238 -0.98 -26.50 4.34
C PHE A 238 -2.43 -27.00 4.39
N ASP A 239 -2.62 -28.32 4.44
CA ASP A 239 -3.95 -28.93 4.49
C ASP A 239 -4.57 -28.68 5.86
N PHE A 240 -5.87 -28.35 5.86
CA PHE A 240 -6.61 -28.11 7.09
C PHE A 240 -6.52 -29.32 8.03
N GLN A 241 -6.19 -29.05 9.30
CA GLN A 241 -6.20 -30.04 10.37
C GLN A 241 -7.24 -29.66 11.41
N GLU A 242 -8.12 -30.58 11.76
CA GLU A 242 -9.20 -30.36 12.73
C GLU A 242 -8.68 -30.14 14.16
N GLY A 243 -9.40 -29.28 14.91
CA GLY A 243 -9.25 -29.10 16.35
C GLY A 243 -8.17 -28.12 16.79
N PHE A 244 -7.84 -27.13 15.96
CA PHE A 244 -7.01 -25.98 16.32
C PHE A 244 -7.86 -24.77 16.80
N ASP A 245 -9.12 -24.98 17.16
CA ASP A 245 -10.13 -23.91 17.26
C ASP A 245 -10.16 -23.12 18.58
N TYR A 246 -9.31 -23.41 19.58
CA TYR A 246 -9.63 -23.00 20.95
C TYR A 246 -8.62 -22.22 21.79
N ASP A 247 -7.36 -21.99 21.40
CA ASP A 247 -6.45 -21.13 22.20
C ASP A 247 -5.33 -20.52 21.35
N SER A 248 -5.60 -19.33 20.79
CA SER A 248 -4.54 -18.49 20.22
C SER A 248 -3.65 -17.98 21.35
N LYS A 249 -2.32 -18.12 21.22
CA LYS A 249 -1.37 -17.45 22.14
C LYS A 249 -1.29 -15.92 21.96
N GLY A 250 -2.16 -15.34 21.13
CA GLY A 250 -2.04 -13.96 20.68
C GLY A 250 -1.01 -13.80 19.57
N ILE A 251 -0.63 -12.56 19.30
CA ILE A 251 0.35 -12.21 18.27
C ILE A 251 1.75 -12.21 18.87
N THR A 252 2.67 -12.91 18.22
CA THR A 252 4.12 -12.81 18.47
C THR A 252 4.76 -11.95 17.39
N ILE A 253 5.51 -10.93 17.79
CA ILE A 253 6.18 -9.98 16.89
C ILE A 253 7.66 -10.36 16.77
N GLU A 254 8.13 -10.59 15.55
CA GLU A 254 9.54 -10.88 15.26
C GLU A 254 10.27 -9.68 14.66
N MET A 255 9.56 -8.88 13.86
CA MET A 255 10.02 -7.64 13.25
C MET A 255 8.86 -6.66 13.17
N MET A 256 9.07 -5.40 13.53
CA MET A 256 8.00 -4.40 13.47
C MET A 256 8.54 -3.00 13.22
N VAL A 257 7.82 -2.30 12.35
CA VAL A 257 7.89 -0.85 12.15
C VAL A 257 6.46 -0.34 12.04
N ASP A 258 6.23 0.91 12.46
CA ASP A 258 4.90 1.53 12.41
C ASP A 258 3.79 0.70 13.06
N GLU A 259 4.08 0.07 14.22
CA GLU A 259 3.21 -0.93 14.85
C GLU A 259 1.74 -0.52 14.93
N ASP A 260 1.46 0.72 15.35
CA ASP A 260 0.09 1.24 15.48
C ASP A 260 -0.72 1.25 14.17
N PHE A 261 -0.05 1.23 13.01
CA PHE A 261 -0.67 1.19 11.68
C PHE A 261 -0.77 -0.23 11.13
N VAL A 262 -0.01 -1.16 11.71
CA VAL A 262 0.16 -2.54 11.23
C VAL A 262 -0.71 -3.51 12.03
N ILE A 263 -0.66 -3.43 13.36
CA ILE A 263 -1.41 -4.30 14.27
C ILE A 263 -2.65 -3.55 14.76
N GLU A 264 -3.80 -4.21 14.67
CA GLU A 264 -5.02 -3.77 15.32
C GLU A 264 -4.84 -3.93 16.84
N ARG A 265 -4.65 -2.80 17.53
CA ARG A 265 -4.80 -2.77 18.98
C ARG A 265 -6.27 -2.48 19.24
N ASN A 266 -6.97 -3.45 19.82
CA ASN A 266 -8.28 -3.20 20.41
C ASN A 266 -8.07 -2.09 21.44
N ASN A 267 -8.58 -0.89 21.16
CA ASN A 267 -8.72 0.12 22.19
C ASN A 267 -9.77 -0.42 23.16
N GLU A 268 -9.33 -0.83 24.36
CA GLU A 268 -10.22 -0.91 25.53
C GLU A 268 -10.80 0.47 25.86
#